data_AF-A0A210QE99-F1
#
_entry.id   AF-A0A210QE99-F1
#
_cell.length_a   1.000
_cell.length_b   1.000
_cell.length_c   1.000
_cell.angle_alpha   90.00
_cell.angle_beta   90.00
_cell.angle_gamma   90.00
#
_symmetry.space_group_name_H-M   'P 1'
#
loop_
_entity.id
_entity.type
_entity.pdbx_description
1 polymer ?
#
loop_
_entity_poly.entity_id
_entity_poly.type
_entity_poly.pdbx_seq_one_letter_code
_entity_poly.pdbx_strand_id
1 'polypeptide(L)'
;MLSLTYSFVLAHLVIVQYVYAYIHKAYYPNVSFSTNESGCQLNTTSRLYHDQQNVQKMTSQFNIYAELAKGIFGIFFYGSLSDKYGRKIFLFVPVIGNMLNCVLTSVGIYLNWNIYIFIIFFFIDGCGGSWGLAISIVMSIVADVTVPGKTRMFVIAMTELSLGLGIVIGSFTSGFIIEAEGFMSALLISSCCFGPSIPVIGFRTRNVKQDKRSTKKIRNSTCC
;
A
#
# COMPACT_ATOMS: atom_id res chain seq x y z
N MET A 1 11.60 3.48 0.61
CA MET A 1 10.34 4.22 0.45
C MET A 1 9.78 3.98 -0.93
N LEU A 2 10.46 4.39 -2.01
CA LEU A 2 10.01 4.13 -3.39
C LEU A 2 9.60 2.67 -3.68
N SER A 3 10.40 1.67 -3.33
CA SER A 3 10.05 0.26 -3.59
C SER A 3 8.85 -0.21 -2.76
N LEU A 4 8.71 0.29 -1.54
CA LEU A 4 7.65 -0.06 -0.61
C LEU A 4 6.32 0.60 -1.01
N THR A 5 6.36 1.85 -1.48
CA THR A 5 5.19 2.56 -2.05
C THR A 5 4.74 1.92 -3.34
N TYR A 6 5.67 1.62 -4.25
CA TYR A 6 5.39 0.91 -5.49
C TYR A 6 4.66 -0.41 -5.25
N SER A 7 5.21 -1.26 -4.37
CA SER A 7 4.64 -2.58 -4.08
C SER A 7 3.25 -2.48 -3.45
N PHE A 8 3.05 -1.51 -2.54
CA PHE A 8 1.75 -1.25 -1.93
C PHE A 8 0.70 -0.80 -2.95
N VAL A 9 1.05 0.18 -3.79
CA VAL A 9 0.13 0.73 -4.80
C VAL A 9 -0.21 -0.33 -5.83
N LEU A 10 0.78 -1.10 -6.31
CA LEU A 10 0.57 -2.19 -7.24
C LEU A 10 -0.43 -3.22 -6.66
N ALA A 11 -0.20 -3.69 -5.43
CA ALA A 11 -1.10 -4.64 -4.77
C ALA A 11 -2.51 -4.07 -4.61
N HIS A 12 -2.64 -2.84 -4.12
CA HIS A 12 -3.94 -2.20 -3.90
C HIS A 12 -4.73 -2.07 -5.21
N LEU A 13 -4.11 -1.58 -6.27
CA LEU A 13 -4.78 -1.40 -7.56
C LEU A 13 -5.19 -2.73 -8.19
N VAL A 14 -4.31 -3.74 -8.15
CA VAL A 14 -4.63 -5.07 -8.67
C VAL A 14 -5.85 -5.66 -7.98
N ILE A 15 -5.97 -5.52 -6.65
CA ILE A 15 -7.13 -6.04 -5.92
C ILE A 15 -8.40 -5.28 -6.28
N VAL A 16 -8.35 -3.94 -6.38
CA VAL A 16 -9.52 -3.14 -6.80
C VAL A 16 -9.96 -3.50 -8.22
N GLN A 17 -9.02 -3.70 -9.15
CA GLN A 17 -9.32 -4.13 -10.52
C GLN A 17 -9.88 -5.55 -10.57
N TYR A 18 -9.36 -6.47 -9.75
CA TYR A 18 -9.90 -7.81 -9.61
C TYR A 18 -11.35 -7.79 -9.08
N VAL A 19 -11.63 -7.00 -8.06
CA VAL A 19 -12.97 -6.81 -7.49
C VAL A 19 -13.94 -6.32 -8.57
N TYR A 20 -13.51 -5.30 -9.33
CA TYR A 20 -14.30 -4.77 -10.44
C TYR A 20 -14.59 -5.84 -11.49
N ALA A 21 -13.56 -6.58 -11.93
CA ALA A 21 -13.70 -7.66 -12.92
C ALA A 21 -14.59 -8.81 -12.42
N TYR A 22 -14.50 -9.16 -11.14
CA TYR A 22 -15.33 -10.18 -10.51
C TYR A 22 -16.80 -9.77 -10.46
N ILE A 23 -17.11 -8.56 -9.99
CA ILE A 23 -18.49 -8.03 -9.93
C ILE A 23 -19.05 -7.91 -11.35
N HIS A 24 -18.26 -7.40 -12.29
CA HIS A 24 -18.66 -7.29 -13.69
C HIS A 24 -19.06 -8.66 -14.25
N LYS A 25 -18.22 -9.69 -14.08
CA LYS A 25 -18.48 -11.05 -14.56
C LYS A 25 -19.70 -11.69 -13.87
N ALA A 26 -19.94 -11.37 -12.61
CA ALA A 26 -21.06 -11.92 -11.84
C ALA A 26 -22.42 -11.34 -12.26
N TYR A 27 -22.51 -10.04 -12.55
CA TYR A 27 -23.78 -9.36 -12.88
C TYR A 27 -24.02 -9.22 -14.39
N TYR A 28 -22.98 -9.06 -15.20
CA TYR A 28 -23.07 -8.75 -16.62
C TYR A 28 -22.15 -9.64 -17.48
N PRO A 29 -22.41 -10.96 -17.58
CA PRO A 29 -21.53 -11.88 -18.28
C PRO A 29 -21.48 -11.68 -19.81
N ASN A 30 -22.50 -11.04 -20.40
CA ASN A 30 -22.66 -10.91 -21.86
C ASN A 30 -22.30 -9.52 -22.41
N VAL A 31 -21.79 -8.62 -21.57
CA VAL A 31 -21.47 -7.24 -21.95
C VAL A 31 -19.96 -7.06 -21.93
N SER A 32 -19.38 -6.60 -23.03
CA SER A 32 -17.97 -6.18 -23.09
C SER A 32 -17.91 -4.67 -23.19
N PHE A 33 -17.26 -4.02 -22.22
CA PHE A 33 -17.03 -2.58 -22.26
C PHE A 33 -15.95 -2.24 -23.29
N SER A 34 -16.35 -1.63 -24.41
CA SER A 34 -15.41 -1.11 -25.42
C SER A 34 -14.94 0.28 -25.03
N THR A 35 -13.62 0.49 -25.02
CA THR A 35 -12.95 1.77 -24.74
C THR A 35 -12.72 2.63 -25.98
N ASN A 36 -13.29 2.27 -27.13
CA ASN A 36 -13.08 3.00 -28.40
C ASN A 36 -13.79 4.36 -28.47
N GLU A 37 -14.61 4.72 -27.48
CA GLU A 37 -15.25 6.04 -27.43
C GLU A 37 -14.42 7.02 -26.61
N SER A 38 -14.07 8.15 -27.22
CA SER A 38 -13.46 9.26 -26.51
C SER A 38 -14.41 9.77 -25.42
N GLY A 39 -13.88 10.17 -24.25
CA GLY A 39 -14.70 10.62 -23.11
C GLY A 39 -15.63 11.79 -23.41
N CYS A 40 -15.43 12.50 -24.53
CA CYS A 40 -16.30 13.58 -25.00
C CYS A 40 -17.54 13.10 -25.78
N GLN A 41 -17.58 11.83 -26.20
CA GLN A 41 -18.70 11.22 -26.93
C GLN A 41 -19.50 10.21 -26.09
N LEU A 42 -19.28 10.18 -24.77
CA LEU A 42 -19.99 9.28 -23.87
C LEU A 42 -21.51 9.54 -23.92
N ASN A 43 -22.23 8.60 -24.53
CA ASN A 43 -23.68 8.59 -24.52
C ASN A 43 -24.18 8.21 -23.12
N THR A 44 -24.45 9.22 -22.29
CA THR A 44 -24.93 9.06 -20.90
C THR A 44 -26.30 8.40 -20.79
N THR A 45 -27.08 8.38 -21.88
CA THR A 45 -28.36 7.70 -21.99
C THR A 45 -28.25 6.21 -22.35
N SER A 46 -27.05 5.72 -22.68
CA SER A 46 -26.85 4.31 -23.02
C SER A 46 -26.98 3.40 -21.80
N ARG A 47 -27.58 2.21 -21.97
CA ARG A 47 -27.64 1.19 -20.90
C ARG A 47 -26.25 0.77 -20.42
N LEU A 48 -25.29 0.71 -21.35
CA LEU A 48 -23.91 0.31 -21.08
C LEU A 48 -23.20 1.29 -20.13
N TYR A 49 -23.46 2.60 -20.25
CA TYR A 49 -22.96 3.61 -19.31
C TYR A 49 -23.54 3.43 -17.90
N HIS A 50 -24.85 3.17 -17.78
CA HIS A 50 -25.48 2.93 -16.49
C HIS A 50 -25.01 1.63 -15.83
N ASP A 51 -24.78 0.58 -16.61
CA ASP A 51 -24.24 -0.69 -16.12
C ASP A 51 -22.80 -0.52 -15.59
N GLN A 52 -21.96 0.24 -16.29
CA GLN A 52 -20.62 0.62 -15.80
C GLN A 52 -20.69 1.37 -14.47
N GLN A 53 -21.56 2.39 -14.37
CA GLN A 53 -21.75 3.13 -13.11
C GLN A 53 -22.21 2.22 -11.97
N ASN A 54 -23.10 1.25 -12.23
CA ASN A 54 -23.58 0.32 -11.21
C ASN A 54 -22.46 -0.59 -10.70
N VAL A 55 -21.65 -1.17 -11.58
CA VAL A 55 -20.49 -2.00 -11.19
C VAL A 55 -19.47 -1.16 -10.43
N GLN A 56 -19.18 0.06 -10.91
CA GLN A 56 -18.27 0.97 -10.23
C GLN A 56 -18.78 1.37 -8.84
N LYS A 57 -20.09 1.59 -8.68
CA LYS A 57 -20.72 1.89 -7.39
C LYS A 57 -20.56 0.74 -6.40
N MET A 58 -20.85 -0.50 -6.82
CA MET A 58 -20.67 -1.68 -5.96
C MET A 58 -19.20 -1.90 -5.59
N THR A 59 -18.29 -1.74 -6.55
CA THR A 59 -16.84 -1.82 -6.32
C THR A 59 -16.37 -0.77 -5.31
N SER A 60 -16.88 0.46 -5.44
CA SER A 60 -16.55 1.56 -4.53
C SER A 60 -17.06 1.29 -3.12
N GLN A 61 -18.28 0.76 -2.98
CA GLN A 61 -18.82 0.35 -1.68
C GLN A 61 -17.97 -0.73 -1.02
N PHE A 62 -17.56 -1.75 -1.79
CA PHE A 62 -16.64 -2.78 -1.30
C PHE A 62 -15.32 -2.18 -0.83
N ASN A 63 -14.73 -1.26 -1.60
CA ASN A 63 -13.47 -0.62 -1.24
C ASN A 63 -13.59 0.22 0.06
N ILE A 64 -14.72 0.90 0.25
CA ILE A 64 -15.00 1.63 1.50
C ILE A 64 -15.01 0.65 2.69
N TYR A 65 -15.70 -0.49 2.57
CA TYR A 65 -15.71 -1.50 3.64
C TYR A 65 -14.33 -2.11 3.88
N ALA A 66 -13.55 -2.36 2.83
CA ALA A 66 -12.18 -2.87 2.92
C ALA A 66 -11.24 -1.89 3.65
N GLU A 67 -11.30 -0.60 3.32
CA GLU A 67 -10.47 0.42 3.99
C GLU A 67 -10.92 0.69 5.43
N LEU A 68 -12.22 0.64 5.71
CA LEU A 68 -12.73 0.68 7.09
C LEU A 68 -12.23 -0.51 7.91
N ALA A 69 -12.25 -1.71 7.35
CA ALA A 69 -11.72 -2.91 8.01
C ALA A 69 -10.24 -2.76 8.37
N LYS A 70 -9.44 -2.11 7.51
CA LYS A 70 -8.02 -1.83 7.78
C LYS A 70 -7.82 -0.79 8.90
N GLY A 71 -8.68 0.22 8.96
CA GLY A 71 -8.48 1.41 9.81
C GLY A 71 -8.79 1.23 11.30
N ILE A 72 -9.67 0.30 11.66
CA ILE A 72 -10.24 0.21 13.03
C ILE A 72 -9.18 -0.06 14.11
N PHE A 73 -8.17 -0.89 13.83
CA PHE A 73 -7.21 -1.33 14.85
C PHE A 73 -5.80 -0.75 14.69
N GLY A 74 -5.32 -0.58 13.45
CA GLY A 74 -3.92 -0.29 13.18
C GLY A 74 -3.42 1.04 13.76
N ILE A 75 -4.17 2.13 13.59
CA ILE A 75 -3.63 3.47 13.89
C ILE A 75 -3.71 3.80 15.38
N PHE A 76 -4.83 3.48 16.04
CA PHE A 76 -5.05 3.82 17.44
C PHE A 76 -4.11 3.08 18.40
N PHE A 77 -3.91 1.78 18.18
CA PHE A 77 -3.07 0.97 19.06
C PHE A 77 -1.59 1.19 18.79
N TYR A 78 -1.18 1.14 17.52
CA TYR A 78 0.24 1.20 17.17
C TYR A 78 0.83 2.60 17.28
N GLY A 79 0.04 3.67 17.15
CA GLY A 79 0.50 5.04 17.38
C GLY A 79 1.08 5.22 18.79
N SER A 80 0.31 4.85 19.82
CA SER A 80 0.75 4.96 21.22
C SER A 80 1.87 3.97 21.56
N LEU A 81 1.80 2.75 21.02
CA LEU A 81 2.80 1.71 21.26
C LEU A 81 4.16 2.05 20.63
N SER A 82 4.15 2.71 19.46
CA SER A 82 5.34 3.15 18.74
C SER A 82 6.21 4.12 19.52
N ASP A 83 5.59 5.01 20.28
CA ASP A 83 6.31 5.98 21.11
C ASP A 83 6.95 5.33 22.35
N LYS A 84 6.40 4.23 22.88
CA LYS A 84 6.96 3.50 24.03
C LYS A 84 8.04 2.48 23.69
N TYR A 85 7.83 1.66 22.65
CA TYR A 85 8.72 0.51 22.36
C TYR A 85 9.76 0.81 21.26
N GLY A 86 9.72 2.01 20.68
CA GLY A 86 10.68 2.49 19.70
C GLY A 86 10.19 2.35 18.26
N ARG A 87 10.01 3.49 17.58
CA ARG A 87 9.49 3.67 16.21
C ARG A 87 10.08 2.75 15.12
N LYS A 88 11.30 2.24 15.31
CA LYS A 88 12.00 1.44 14.28
C LYS A 88 11.42 0.03 14.11
N ILE A 89 10.97 -0.61 15.20
CA ILE A 89 10.42 -1.97 15.14
C ILE A 89 9.05 -1.95 14.46
N PHE A 90 8.28 -0.90 14.70
CA PHE A 90 6.96 -0.71 14.10
C PHE A 90 6.97 -0.45 12.60
N LEU A 91 8.14 -0.19 11.99
CA LEU A 91 8.24 -0.07 10.53
C LEU A 91 8.16 -1.46 9.85
N PHE A 92 8.52 -2.54 10.53
CA PHE A 92 8.42 -3.90 9.99
C PHE A 92 7.00 -4.47 10.05
N VAL A 93 6.21 -4.07 11.04
CA VAL A 93 4.86 -4.57 11.28
C VAL A 93 3.94 -4.38 10.05
N PRO A 94 3.80 -3.16 9.46
CA PRO A 94 2.93 -2.95 8.30
C PRO A 94 3.46 -3.63 7.03
N VAL A 95 4.78 -3.83 6.91
CA VAL A 95 5.36 -4.56 5.77
C VAL A 95 4.99 -6.04 5.83
N ILE A 96 5.08 -6.64 7.02
CA ILE A 96 4.72 -8.06 7.23
C ILE A 96 3.21 -8.26 7.08
N GLY A 97 2.40 -7.38 7.66
CA GLY A 97 0.93 -7.42 7.53
C GLY A 97 0.49 -7.38 6.07
N ASN A 98 1.05 -6.46 5.30
CA ASN A 98 0.68 -6.30 3.90
C ASN A 98 1.22 -7.43 3.00
N MET A 99 2.41 -7.96 3.31
CA MET A 99 2.95 -9.13 2.62
C MET A 99 2.06 -10.36 2.87
N LEU A 100 1.59 -10.56 4.10
CA LEU A 100 0.64 -11.61 4.44
C LEU A 100 -0.68 -11.43 3.69
N ASN A 101 -1.22 -10.21 3.62
CA ASN A 101 -2.42 -9.91 2.86
C ASN A 101 -2.26 -10.22 1.36
N CYS A 102 -1.14 -9.82 0.76
CA CYS A 102 -0.88 -10.11 -0.65
C CYS A 102 -0.87 -11.62 -0.93
N VAL A 103 -0.24 -12.41 -0.05
CA VAL A 103 -0.22 -13.87 -0.17
C VAL A 103 -1.63 -14.46 0.00
N LEU A 104 -2.36 -14.07 1.05
CA LEU A 104 -3.73 -14.56 1.30
C LEU A 104 -4.68 -14.22 0.15
N THR A 105 -4.58 -13.00 -0.39
CA THR A 105 -5.41 -12.55 -1.51
C THR A 105 -5.03 -13.27 -2.80
N SER A 106 -3.75 -13.52 -3.05
CA SER A 106 -3.29 -14.31 -4.20
C SER A 106 -3.84 -15.75 -4.15
N VAL A 107 -3.80 -16.39 -2.97
CA VAL A 107 -4.42 -17.72 -2.75
C VAL A 107 -5.94 -17.65 -2.96
N GLY A 108 -6.60 -16.61 -2.44
CA GLY A 108 -8.04 -16.41 -2.62
C GLY A 108 -8.45 -16.27 -4.09
N ILE A 109 -7.64 -15.59 -4.90
CA ILE A 109 -7.85 -15.47 -6.35
C ILE A 109 -7.64 -16.81 -7.04
N TYR A 110 -6.57 -17.54 -6.69
CA TYR A 110 -6.29 -18.87 -7.29
C TYR A 110 -7.43 -19.86 -7.05
N LEU A 111 -8.02 -19.84 -5.84
CA LEU A 111 -9.13 -20.71 -5.46
C LEU A 111 -10.51 -20.17 -5.88
N ASN A 112 -10.58 -19.01 -6.55
CA ASN A 112 -11.82 -18.30 -6.90
C ASN A 112 -12.79 -18.16 -5.71
N TRP A 113 -12.27 -17.75 -4.56
CA TRP A 113 -13.06 -17.55 -3.35
C TRP A 113 -14.04 -16.38 -3.47
N ASN A 114 -15.07 -16.41 -2.62
CA ASN A 114 -16.02 -15.32 -2.54
C ASN A 114 -15.32 -14.04 -2.07
N ILE A 115 -15.60 -12.94 -2.76
CA ILE A 115 -15.02 -11.62 -2.55
C ILE A 115 -15.18 -11.09 -1.10
N TYR A 116 -16.23 -11.50 -0.39
CA TYR A 116 -16.42 -11.11 1.01
C TYR A 116 -15.34 -11.64 1.94
N ILE A 117 -14.68 -12.75 1.60
CA ILE A 117 -13.57 -13.30 2.38
C ILE A 117 -12.37 -12.33 2.37
N PHE A 118 -12.22 -11.53 1.31
CA PHE A 118 -11.09 -10.59 1.20
C PHE A 118 -11.19 -9.47 2.26
N ILE A 119 -12.40 -9.15 2.73
CA ILE A 119 -12.62 -8.20 3.84
C ILE A 119 -11.92 -8.70 5.11
N ILE A 120 -11.92 -10.01 5.36
CA ILE A 120 -11.22 -10.62 6.50
C ILE A 120 -9.70 -10.48 6.32
N PHE A 121 -9.17 -10.68 5.11
CA PHE A 121 -7.74 -10.47 4.86
C PHE A 121 -7.33 -9.01 5.05
N PHE A 122 -8.17 -8.07 4.64
CA PHE A 122 -7.96 -6.64 4.88
C PHE A 122 -8.04 -6.28 6.36
N PHE A 123 -8.91 -6.94 7.12
CA PHE A 123 -8.93 -6.79 8.57
C PHE A 123 -7.61 -7.25 9.21
N ILE A 124 -7.08 -8.40 8.78
CA ILE A 124 -5.77 -8.92 9.24
C ILE A 124 -4.64 -7.93 8.90
N ASP A 125 -4.65 -7.36 7.70
CA ASP A 125 -3.71 -6.30 7.28
C ASP A 125 -3.83 -5.04 8.15
N GLY A 126 -5.06 -4.64 8.46
CA GLY A 126 -5.36 -3.56 9.39
C GLY A 126 -4.78 -3.77 10.77
N CYS A 127 -4.93 -4.99 11.32
CA CYS A 127 -4.28 -5.40 12.55
C CYS A 127 -2.76 -5.37 12.45
N GLY A 128 -2.18 -5.55 11.25
CA GLY A 128 -0.75 -5.36 10.97
C GLY A 128 -0.31 -3.89 10.86
N GLY A 129 -1.21 -2.93 11.06
CA GLY A 129 -0.89 -1.49 11.05
C GLY A 129 -1.23 -0.77 9.76
N SER A 130 -1.53 -1.48 8.66
CA SER A 130 -1.88 -0.89 7.36
C SER A 130 -0.84 0.12 6.82
N TRP A 131 -1.13 0.68 5.65
CA TRP A 131 -0.34 1.74 5.01
C TRP A 131 -0.22 3.01 5.85
N GLY A 132 -1.28 3.36 6.58
CA GLY A 132 -1.31 4.56 7.41
C GLY A 132 -0.19 4.59 8.45
N LEU A 133 0.02 3.48 9.16
CA LEU A 133 1.08 3.38 10.17
C LEU A 133 2.47 3.51 9.53
N ALA A 134 2.69 2.93 8.35
CA ALA A 134 3.96 3.02 7.64
C ALA A 134 4.32 4.48 7.32
N ILE A 135 3.38 5.28 6.78
CA ILE A 135 3.61 6.70 6.52
C ILE A 135 3.86 7.46 7.81
N SER A 136 3.04 7.26 8.84
CA SER A 136 3.17 7.97 10.11
C SER A 136 4.53 7.76 10.77
N ILE A 137 5.04 6.52 10.77
CA ILE A 137 6.35 6.18 11.33
C ILE A 137 7.47 6.82 10.50
N VAL A 138 7.38 6.75 9.18
CA VAL A 138 8.41 7.32 8.29
C VAL A 138 8.50 8.83 8.47
N MET A 139 7.37 9.53 8.50
CA MET A 139 7.33 10.98 8.73
C MET A 139 7.87 11.35 10.11
N SER A 140 7.58 10.54 11.13
CA SER A 140 8.12 10.72 12.47
C SER A 140 9.65 10.51 12.51
N ILE A 141 10.17 9.49 11.81
CA ILE A 141 11.62 9.25 11.72
C ILE A 141 12.32 10.39 10.96
N VAL A 142 11.72 10.91 9.89
CA VAL A 142 12.26 12.07 9.16
C VAL A 142 12.33 13.28 10.08
N ALA A 143 11.30 13.54 10.88
CA ALA A 143 11.30 14.62 11.86
C ALA A 143 12.37 14.42 12.96
N ASP A 144 12.62 13.18 13.40
CA ASP A 144 13.59 12.87 14.45
C ASP A 144 15.07 12.93 13.98
N VAL A 145 15.34 12.70 12.70
CA VAL A 145 16.70 12.63 12.14
C VAL A 145 17.17 13.97 11.58
N THR A 146 16.24 14.86 11.22
CA THR A 146 16.55 16.14 10.58
C THR A 146 16.61 17.29 11.59
N VAL A 147 17.55 18.22 11.37
CA VAL A 147 17.63 19.46 12.15
C VAL A 147 16.50 20.40 11.70
N PRO A 148 15.81 21.10 12.63
CA PRO A 148 14.78 22.07 12.26
C PRO A 148 15.34 23.16 11.33
N GLY A 149 14.63 23.42 10.22
CA GLY A 149 15.02 24.41 9.21
C GLY A 149 14.86 23.91 7.77
N LYS A 150 15.63 24.50 6.84
CA LYS A 150 15.56 24.19 5.40
C LYS A 150 15.89 22.72 5.08
N THR A 151 16.78 22.10 5.84
CA THR A 151 17.19 20.70 5.65
C THR A 151 16.05 19.71 5.93
N ARG A 152 15.26 19.92 6.99
CA ARG A 152 14.06 19.12 7.28
C ARG A 152 13.04 19.21 6.14
N MET A 153 12.74 20.42 5.67
CA MET A 153 11.80 20.60 4.56
C MET A 153 12.27 19.90 3.28
N PHE A 154 13.56 19.96 2.98
CA PHE A 154 14.13 19.27 1.82
C PHE A 154 13.98 17.74 1.91
N VAL A 155 14.23 17.14 3.08
CA VAL A 155 14.09 15.68 3.26
C VAL A 155 12.62 15.25 3.22
N ILE A 156 11.70 16.04 3.78
CA ILE A 156 10.26 15.79 3.67
C ILE A 156 9.84 15.83 2.20
N ALA A 157 10.21 16.88 1.46
CA ALA A 157 9.92 17.01 0.04
C ALA A 157 10.46 15.82 -0.76
N MET A 158 11.71 15.41 -0.52
CA MET A 158 12.29 14.23 -1.19
C MET A 158 11.56 12.93 -0.85
N THR A 159 11.07 12.81 0.39
CA THR A 159 10.26 11.65 0.82
C THR A 159 8.93 11.63 0.09
N GLU A 160 8.23 12.76 0.01
CA GLU A 160 6.97 12.90 -0.73
C GLU A 160 7.14 12.68 -2.23
N LEU A 161 8.21 13.18 -2.84
CA LEU A 161 8.54 12.88 -4.24
C LEU A 161 8.69 11.37 -4.46
N SER A 162 9.32 10.65 -3.54
CA SER A 162 9.43 9.19 -3.63
C SER A 162 8.09 8.46 -3.42
N LEU A 163 7.17 9.04 -2.64
CA LEU A 163 5.79 8.55 -2.51
C LEU A 163 5.05 8.72 -3.84
N GLY A 164 5.07 9.94 -4.40
CA GLY A 164 4.41 10.27 -5.66
C GLY A 164 4.91 9.45 -6.83
N LEU A 165 6.24 9.31 -6.99
CA LEU A 165 6.83 8.47 -8.03
C LEU A 165 6.42 7.01 -7.89
N GLY A 166 6.38 6.48 -6.66
CA GLY A 166 5.93 5.10 -6.43
C GLY A 166 4.47 4.89 -6.83
N ILE A 167 3.60 5.87 -6.58
CA ILE A 167 2.20 5.84 -7.01
C ILE A 167 2.11 5.84 -8.53
N VAL A 168 2.81 6.75 -9.22
CA VAL A 168 2.76 6.84 -10.69
C VAL A 168 3.25 5.55 -11.34
N ILE A 169 4.41 5.04 -10.90
CA ILE A 169 5.00 3.81 -11.46
C ILE A 169 4.11 2.60 -11.14
N GLY A 170 3.60 2.50 -9.90
CA GLY A 170 2.70 1.40 -9.50
C GLY A 170 1.40 1.39 -10.30
N SER A 171 0.78 2.56 -10.50
CA SER A 171 -0.42 2.70 -11.31
C SER A 171 -0.19 2.32 -12.77
N PHE A 172 0.87 2.84 -13.37
CA PHE A 172 1.19 2.57 -14.77
C PHE A 172 1.47 1.08 -14.99
N THR A 173 2.33 0.49 -14.17
CA THR A 173 2.69 -0.94 -14.29
C THR A 173 1.54 -1.89 -13.99
N SER A 174 0.61 -1.53 -13.10
CA SER A 174 -0.51 -2.39 -12.72
C SER A 174 -1.36 -2.82 -13.93
N GLY A 175 -1.67 -1.90 -14.85
CA GLY A 175 -2.45 -2.21 -16.05
C GLY A 175 -1.74 -3.18 -16.98
N PHE A 176 -0.48 -2.89 -17.31
CA PHE A 176 0.31 -3.74 -18.22
C PHE A 176 0.52 -5.16 -17.67
N ILE A 177 0.76 -5.30 -16.36
CA ILE A 177 0.99 -6.62 -15.75
C ILE A 177 -0.31 -7.43 -15.75
N ILE A 178 -1.46 -6.80 -15.46
CA ILE A 178 -2.76 -7.48 -15.48
C ILE A 178 -3.09 -7.97 -16.89
N GLU A 179 -2.82 -7.15 -17.92
CA GLU A 179 -3.10 -7.51 -19.32
C GLU A 179 -2.19 -8.62 -19.83
N ALA A 180 -0.92 -8.63 -19.45
CA ALA A 180 0.06 -9.62 -19.92
C ALA A 180 -0.05 -10.98 -19.20
N GLU A 181 -0.13 -10.98 -17.87
CA GLU A 181 0.09 -12.18 -17.04
C GLU A 181 -1.09 -12.47 -16.08
N GLY A 182 -2.09 -11.59 -16.02
CA GLY A 182 -3.26 -11.73 -15.15
C GLY A 182 -3.05 -11.28 -13.69
N PHE A 183 -4.15 -11.34 -12.92
CA PHE A 183 -4.21 -10.80 -11.55
C PHE A 183 -3.32 -11.54 -10.54
N MET A 184 -3.20 -12.87 -10.66
CA MET A 184 -2.42 -13.68 -9.72
C MET A 184 -0.93 -13.33 -9.80
N SER A 185 -0.38 -13.31 -11.02
CA SER A 185 1.01 -12.98 -11.30
C SER A 185 1.36 -11.58 -10.82
N ALA A 186 0.45 -10.62 -10.99
CA ALA A 186 0.63 -9.25 -10.51
C ALA A 186 0.79 -9.16 -8.98
N LEU A 187 0.02 -9.95 -8.21
CA LEU A 187 0.13 -10.01 -6.75
C LEU A 187 1.37 -10.76 -6.26
N LEU A 188 1.86 -11.72 -7.03
CA LEU A 188 3.11 -12.40 -6.73
C LEU A 188 4.31 -11.47 -6.97
N ILE A 189 4.26 -10.69 -8.06
CA ILE A 189 5.27 -9.65 -8.35
C ILE A 189 5.30 -8.60 -7.24
N SER A 190 4.14 -8.13 -6.76
CA SER A 190 4.08 -7.18 -5.65
C SER A 190 4.66 -7.78 -4.36
N SER A 191 4.31 -9.03 -4.03
CA SER A 191 4.86 -9.77 -2.88
C SER A 191 6.37 -9.93 -2.94
N CYS A 192 6.91 -10.27 -4.13
CA CYS A 192 8.35 -10.38 -4.34
C CYS A 192 9.07 -9.04 -4.15
N CYS A 193 8.46 -7.94 -4.60
CA CYS A 193 9.03 -6.60 -4.49
C CYS A 193 9.04 -6.05 -3.04
N PHE A 194 8.17 -6.57 -2.16
CA PHE A 194 8.29 -6.33 -0.71
C PHE A 194 9.54 -6.97 -0.10
N GLY A 195 10.00 -8.10 -0.63
CA GLY A 195 11.20 -8.83 -0.17
C GLY A 195 12.45 -7.94 0.04
N PRO A 196 12.95 -7.22 -0.99
CA PRO A 196 14.12 -6.36 -0.86
C PRO A 196 13.90 -5.11 0.02
N SER A 197 12.64 -4.71 0.28
CA SER A 197 12.37 -3.57 1.16
C SER A 197 12.75 -3.85 2.62
N ILE A 198 12.53 -5.09 3.09
CA ILE A 198 12.83 -5.54 4.46
C ILE A 198 14.33 -5.41 4.82
N PRO A 199 15.29 -5.96 4.04
CA PRO A 199 16.71 -5.83 4.35
C PRO A 199 17.20 -4.39 4.22
N VAL A 200 16.66 -3.60 3.27
CA VAL A 200 17.02 -2.17 3.14
C VAL A 200 16.59 -1.38 4.38
N ILE A 201 15.38 -1.62 4.88
CA ILE A 201 14.89 -1.04 6.14
C ILE A 201 15.77 -1.51 7.31
N GLY A 202 16.11 -2.80 7.37
CA GLY A 202 16.99 -3.36 8.41
C GLY A 202 18.38 -2.75 8.42
N PHE A 203 19.01 -2.59 7.26
CA PHE A 203 20.33 -1.97 7.13
C PHE A 203 20.29 -0.51 7.54
N ARG A 204 19.30 0.26 7.04
CA ARG A 204 19.19 1.69 7.32
C ARG A 204 18.86 1.97 8.79
N THR A 205 18.00 1.15 9.40
CA THR A 205 17.68 1.25 10.83
C THR A 205 18.86 0.89 11.74
N ARG A 206 19.70 -0.09 11.35
CA ARG A 206 20.97 -0.42 12.00
C ARG A 206 21.95 0.75 11.95
N ASN A 207 22.16 1.36 10.79
CA ASN A 207 23.12 2.46 10.63
C ASN A 207 22.74 3.67 11.48
N VAL A 208 21.46 4.05 11.52
CA VAL A 208 20.99 5.13 12.40
C VAL A 208 21.21 4.80 13.90
N LYS A 209 21.19 3.52 14.29
CA LYS A 209 21.46 3.11 15.69
C LYS A 209 22.96 3.16 16.00
N GLN A 210 23.81 2.83 15.03
CA GLN A 210 25.26 2.98 15.17
C GLN A 210 25.66 4.46 15.27
N ASP A 211 25.04 5.33 14.49
CA ASP A 211 25.32 6.77 14.52
C ASP A 211 25.02 7.38 15.89
N LYS A 212 23.82 7.13 16.43
CA LYS A 212 23.45 7.58 17.80
C LYS A 212 24.38 7.01 18.89
N ARG A 213 24.90 5.79 18.72
CA ARG A 213 25.87 5.19 19.66
C ARG A 213 27.25 5.86 19.53
N SER A 214 27.69 6.18 18.31
CA SER A 214 28.94 6.88 18.03
C SER A 214 28.92 8.30 18.61
N THR A 215 27.86 9.08 18.36
CA THR A 215 27.72 10.43 18.93
C THR A 215 27.67 10.43 20.45
N LYS A 216 27.01 9.43 21.07
CA LYS A 216 26.96 9.29 22.52
C LYS A 216 28.33 8.91 23.11
N LYS A 217 29.11 8.08 22.40
CA LYS A 217 30.48 7.72 22.80
C LYS A 217 31.42 8.93 22.71
N ILE A 218 31.33 9.72 21.64
CA ILE A 218 32.12 10.95 21.46
C ILE A 218 31.78 11.99 22.54
N ARG A 219 30.49 12.21 22.83
CA ARG A 219 30.05 13.14 23.87
C ARG A 219 30.48 12.71 25.28
N ASN A 220 30.56 11.41 25.56
CA ASN A 220 31.08 10.91 26.82
C ASN A 220 32.60 11.02 26.93
N SER A 221 33.34 11.04 25.80
CA SER A 221 34.80 11.24 25.80
C SER A 221 35.27 12.69 25.85
N THR A 222 34.41 13.65 25.48
CA THR A 222 34.71 15.10 25.58
C THR A 222 34.28 15.74 26.91
N CYS A 223 33.71 14.97 27.83
CA CYS A 223 33.36 15.42 29.19
C CYS A 223 34.45 15.12 30.25
N CYS A 224 35.67 14.78 29.84
CA CYS A 224 36.85 14.72 30.69
C CYS A 224 37.76 15.91 30.38
#